data_AF-U1MVP3-F1
#
_entry.id   AF-U1MVP3-F1
#
_cell.length_a   1.000
_cell.length_b   1.000
_cell.length_c   1.000
_cell.angle_alpha   90.00
_cell.angle_beta   90.00
_cell.angle_gamma   90.00
#
_symmetry.space_group_name_H-M   'P 1'
#
loop_
_entity.id
_entity.type
_entity.pdbx_description
1 polymer ?
#
loop_
_entity_poly.entity_id
_entity_poly.type
_entity_poly.pdbx_seq_one_letter_code
_entity_poly.pdbx_strand_id
1 'polypeptide(L)'
;MSVRTANISVSGMSCASCASSIEDAVTKRPGVDAADVNFATGGATVEYDPAKGSLAQIYEAVEAAGYEPERATATVGIAGMSCASCATSTTEAIEAVPGVLGADVNVATDEATVIVNPNDASMAAVYDAVEAAGYEPDRPEANTDTTGPAADRERAVERELRTKRRWVIVGGLLTAPFLLVMAEMLLGASLFLPAWVDWVEFGLATALIGTLGRHFLAGAYTAASNGRANMDTLVAVGTTTGYLYSAAVLASIVTGGLYFEAVAFVLWFIYVGEYLEVRSKARASDALRELLELQAEEATVVEWETDTAKAGTQTPAPGDEQVVPVEAVTVGDVLKVRPGGRIPTDGTVVGGQSGVDESMVTGESVPVDKTPGDEVLGGTINEGGVLYVEATSVGEDTAIRQIVQRVKEAQSRQPDVQRLVDRVSAYFVPAV
;
A
#
# COMPACT_ATOMS: atom_id res chain seq x y z
N MET A 1 -22.47 13.99 22.64
CA MET A 1 -22.07 12.65 23.08
C MET A 1 -22.56 11.69 22.02
N SER A 2 -21.68 11.16 21.18
CA SER A 2 -22.06 10.21 20.14
C SER A 2 -21.80 8.80 20.66
N VAL A 3 -22.77 8.25 21.40
CA VAL A 3 -22.75 6.82 21.75
C VAL A 3 -22.77 6.03 20.45
N ARG A 4 -21.82 5.11 20.28
CA ARG A 4 -21.72 4.20 19.15
C ARG A 4 -22.12 2.80 19.61
N THR A 5 -22.86 2.10 18.77
CA THR A 5 -23.18 0.68 18.98
C THR A 5 -22.28 -0.15 18.08
N ALA A 6 -21.62 -1.16 18.63
CA ALA A 6 -20.79 -2.11 17.91
C ALA A 6 -21.30 -3.53 18.08
N ASN A 7 -21.31 -4.31 17.00
CA ASN A 7 -21.71 -5.72 16.96
C ASN A 7 -20.48 -6.60 16.71
N ILE A 8 -20.09 -7.39 17.70
CA ILE A 8 -18.86 -8.17 17.69
C ILE A 8 -19.23 -9.65 17.63
N SER A 9 -18.79 -10.36 16.59
CA SER A 9 -18.86 -11.83 16.59
C SER A 9 -17.76 -12.38 17.49
N VAL A 10 -18.08 -13.34 18.35
CA VAL A 10 -17.13 -13.94 19.29
C VAL A 10 -17.19 -15.46 19.21
N SER A 11 -16.05 -16.08 18.88
CA SER A 11 -15.89 -17.52 18.81
C SER A 11 -15.52 -18.11 20.18
N GLY A 12 -15.87 -19.39 20.40
CA GLY A 12 -15.52 -20.13 21.63
C GLY A 12 -16.51 -20.00 22.79
N MET A 13 -17.61 -19.27 22.62
CA MET A 13 -18.71 -19.24 23.60
C MET A 13 -19.56 -20.52 23.50
N SER A 14 -19.74 -21.22 24.62
CA SER A 14 -20.55 -22.45 24.68
C SER A 14 -21.58 -22.46 25.82
N CYS A 15 -21.65 -21.39 26.60
CA CYS A 15 -22.41 -21.37 27.84
C CYS A 15 -22.87 -19.97 28.26
N ALA A 16 -23.94 -19.87 29.07
CA ALA A 16 -24.42 -18.59 29.58
C ALA A 16 -23.40 -17.89 30.50
N SER A 17 -22.64 -18.64 31.30
CA SER A 17 -21.57 -18.07 32.14
C SER A 17 -20.39 -17.52 31.31
N CYS A 18 -20.21 -18.02 30.08
CA CYS A 18 -19.22 -17.54 29.14
C CYS A 18 -19.59 -16.14 28.67
N ALA A 19 -20.87 -15.94 28.31
CA ALA A 19 -21.42 -14.64 27.94
C ALA A 19 -21.30 -13.61 29.07
N SER A 20 -21.69 -13.97 30.30
CA SER A 20 -21.56 -13.06 31.45
C SER A 20 -20.11 -12.67 31.77
N SER A 21 -19.15 -13.58 31.55
CA SER A 21 -17.73 -13.28 31.78
C SER A 21 -17.19 -12.23 30.80
N ILE A 22 -17.63 -12.30 29.54
CA ILE A 22 -17.29 -11.31 28.51
C ILE A 22 -17.99 -9.98 28.81
N GLU A 23 -19.28 -10.01 29.13
CA GLU A 23 -20.07 -8.82 29.48
C GLU A 23 -19.45 -8.05 30.65
N ASP A 24 -19.03 -8.77 31.71
CA ASP A 24 -18.33 -8.21 32.86
C ASP A 24 -16.96 -7.63 32.50
N ALA A 25 -16.24 -8.24 31.56
CA ALA A 25 -14.91 -7.79 31.13
C ALA A 25 -14.98 -6.53 30.27
N VAL A 26 -15.99 -6.45 29.40
CA VAL A 26 -16.22 -5.33 28.49
C VAL A 26 -16.83 -4.13 29.22
N THR A 27 -17.84 -4.34 30.07
CA THR A 27 -18.51 -3.26 30.82
C THR A 27 -17.56 -2.50 31.77
N LYS A 28 -16.48 -3.15 32.21
CA LYS A 28 -15.46 -2.51 33.06
C LYS A 28 -14.51 -1.57 32.28
N ARG A 29 -14.58 -1.55 30.95
CA ARG A 29 -13.69 -0.73 30.13
C ARG A 29 -14.11 0.73 30.13
N PRO A 30 -13.16 1.68 30.15
CA PRO A 30 -13.47 3.10 30.06
C PRO A 30 -14.26 3.40 28.78
N GLY A 31 -15.36 4.14 28.92
CA GLY A 31 -16.18 4.55 27.79
C GLY A 31 -17.25 3.55 27.36
N VAL A 32 -17.37 2.37 27.97
CA VAL A 32 -18.50 1.46 27.71
C VAL A 32 -19.71 1.84 28.57
N ASP A 33 -20.85 2.08 27.93
CA ASP A 33 -22.11 2.43 28.59
C ASP A 33 -22.96 1.18 28.86
N ALA A 34 -23.00 0.24 27.91
CA ALA A 34 -23.70 -1.05 28.03
C ALA A 34 -23.03 -2.13 27.16
N ALA A 35 -23.12 -3.38 27.59
CA ALA A 35 -22.75 -4.54 26.79
C ALA A 35 -23.82 -5.62 26.97
N ASP A 36 -24.25 -6.26 25.88
CA ASP A 36 -25.13 -7.42 25.87
C ASP A 36 -24.44 -8.53 25.09
N VAL A 37 -24.26 -9.70 25.71
CA VAL A 37 -23.56 -10.83 25.09
C VAL A 37 -24.48 -12.02 25.00
N ASN A 38 -24.62 -12.56 23.79
CA ASN A 38 -25.51 -13.67 23.50
C ASN A 38 -24.73 -14.87 22.94
N PHE A 39 -24.56 -15.88 23.80
CA PHE A 39 -23.87 -17.12 23.42
C PHE A 39 -24.62 -17.92 22.33
N ALA A 40 -25.95 -17.77 22.23
CA ALA A 40 -26.75 -18.51 21.25
C ALA A 40 -26.57 -17.96 19.83
N THR A 41 -26.33 -16.66 19.69
CA THR A 41 -26.04 -16.00 18.41
C THR A 41 -24.55 -15.85 18.15
N GLY A 42 -23.68 -16.17 19.12
CA GLY A 42 -22.23 -16.00 18.98
C GLY A 42 -21.81 -14.52 18.90
N GLY A 43 -22.62 -13.60 19.41
CA GLY A 43 -22.44 -12.17 19.21
C GLY A 43 -22.51 -11.35 20.50
N ALA A 44 -21.84 -10.21 20.51
CA ALA A 44 -21.87 -9.20 21.56
C ALA A 44 -22.23 -7.83 20.98
N THR A 45 -23.20 -7.15 21.56
CA THR A 45 -23.57 -5.77 21.22
C THR A 45 -23.06 -4.85 22.32
N VAL A 46 -22.23 -3.87 21.96
CA VAL A 46 -21.57 -2.97 22.91
C VAL A 46 -21.88 -1.52 22.56
N GLU A 47 -22.42 -0.77 23.51
CA GLU A 47 -22.61 0.68 23.43
C GLU A 47 -21.44 1.38 24.11
N TYR A 48 -20.72 2.23 23.37
CA TYR A 48 -19.54 2.92 23.89
C TYR A 48 -19.39 4.35 23.36
N ASP A 49 -18.70 5.18 24.14
CA ASP A 49 -18.30 6.55 23.82
C ASP A 49 -16.88 6.54 23.23
N PRO A 50 -16.73 6.78 21.91
CA PRO A 50 -15.43 6.75 21.23
C PRO A 50 -14.46 7.84 21.72
N ALA A 51 -14.95 8.86 22.46
CA ALA A 51 -14.09 9.87 23.05
C ALA A 51 -13.43 9.42 24.36
N LYS A 52 -13.92 8.33 24.98
CA LYS A 52 -13.45 7.82 26.28
C LYS A 52 -12.80 6.44 26.21
N GLY A 53 -13.10 5.67 25.16
CA GLY A 53 -12.53 4.35 24.91
C GLY A 53 -12.58 3.99 23.43
N SER A 54 -11.70 3.07 23.01
CA SER A 54 -11.64 2.62 21.62
C SER A 54 -12.25 1.23 21.43
N LEU A 55 -12.72 0.93 20.22
CA LEU A 55 -13.21 -0.41 19.87
C LEU A 55 -12.11 -1.47 20.04
N ALA A 56 -10.84 -1.10 19.79
CA ALA A 56 -9.69 -1.97 20.04
C ALA A 56 -9.59 -2.44 21.49
N GLN A 57 -9.80 -1.54 22.46
CA GLN A 57 -9.76 -1.87 23.89
C GLN A 57 -10.90 -2.82 24.31
N ILE A 58 -12.03 -2.75 23.61
CA ILE A 58 -13.16 -3.68 23.81
C ILE A 58 -12.77 -5.07 23.31
N TYR A 59 -12.17 -5.17 22.12
CA TYR A 59 -11.66 -6.43 21.58
C TYR A 59 -10.57 -7.06 22.48
N GLU A 60 -9.61 -6.27 22.96
CA GLU A 60 -8.59 -6.73 23.93
C GLU A 60 -9.23 -7.24 25.22
N ALA A 61 -10.35 -6.68 25.66
CA ALA A 61 -11.06 -7.13 26.85
C ALA A 61 -11.71 -8.51 26.65
N VAL A 62 -12.25 -8.78 25.46
CA VAL A 62 -12.80 -10.09 25.07
C VAL A 62 -11.68 -11.14 25.03
N GLU A 63 -10.52 -10.80 24.47
CA GLU A 63 -9.34 -11.68 24.44
C GLU A 63 -8.76 -11.96 25.83
N ALA A 64 -8.67 -10.93 26.68
CA ALA A 64 -8.24 -11.09 28.06
C ALA A 64 -9.21 -11.97 28.88
N ALA A 65 -10.47 -12.07 28.46
CA ALA A 65 -11.45 -13.00 29.03
C ALA A 65 -11.32 -14.45 28.47
N GLY A 66 -10.42 -14.68 27.52
CA GLY A 66 -10.11 -16.00 26.94
C GLY A 66 -10.94 -16.38 25.73
N TYR A 67 -11.56 -15.40 25.06
CA TYR A 67 -12.39 -15.61 23.87
C TYR A 67 -11.82 -14.91 22.65
N GLU A 68 -12.18 -15.38 21.46
CA GLU A 68 -11.59 -14.89 20.21
C GLU A 68 -12.63 -14.10 19.40
N PRO A 69 -12.58 -12.76 19.43
CA PRO A 69 -13.47 -11.93 18.64
C PRO A 69 -13.06 -11.94 17.16
N GLU A 70 -14.04 -11.99 16.26
CA GLU A 70 -13.81 -12.02 14.82
C GLU A 70 -13.28 -10.67 14.31
N ARG A 71 -12.19 -10.73 13.55
CA ARG A 71 -11.55 -9.57 12.92
C ARG A 71 -11.35 -9.87 11.44
N ALA A 72 -11.52 -8.85 10.60
CA ALA A 72 -11.10 -8.91 9.22
C ALA A 72 -9.93 -7.95 9.00
N THR A 73 -8.95 -8.37 8.22
CA THR A 73 -7.83 -7.52 7.79
C THR A 73 -8.03 -7.19 6.32
N ALA A 74 -7.96 -5.91 5.99
CA ALA A 74 -8.05 -5.42 4.62
C ALA A 74 -6.85 -4.54 4.29
N THR A 75 -6.37 -4.63 3.06
CA THR A 75 -5.30 -3.77 2.54
C THR A 75 -5.90 -2.76 1.57
N VAL A 76 -5.59 -1.48 1.79
CA VAL A 76 -6.04 -0.36 0.95
C VAL A 76 -4.81 0.26 0.29
N GLY A 77 -4.75 0.27 -1.04
CA GLY A 77 -3.75 1.05 -1.75
C GLY A 77 -4.02 2.54 -1.58
N ILE A 78 -2.99 3.37 -1.42
CA ILE A 78 -3.12 4.82 -1.25
C ILE A 78 -2.09 5.50 -2.15
N ALA A 79 -2.56 6.19 -3.18
CA ALA A 79 -1.72 6.95 -4.09
C ALA A 79 -1.43 8.36 -3.55
N GLY A 80 -0.24 8.88 -3.89
CA GLY A 80 0.16 10.25 -3.60
C GLY A 80 0.75 10.48 -2.20
N MET A 81 1.09 9.42 -1.45
CA MET A 81 1.78 9.58 -0.17
C MET A 81 3.27 9.87 -0.36
N SER A 82 3.67 11.10 -0.07
CA SER A 82 5.04 11.60 -0.22
C SER A 82 5.80 11.80 1.09
N CYS A 83 5.15 11.68 2.26
CA CYS A 83 5.81 11.95 3.55
C CYS A 83 5.29 11.03 4.66
N ALA A 84 6.12 10.71 5.65
CA ALA A 84 5.73 9.85 6.77
C ALA A 84 4.83 10.55 7.80
N SER A 85 4.84 11.89 7.86
CA SER A 85 3.81 12.66 8.57
C SER A 85 2.41 12.44 7.98
N CYS A 86 2.33 12.16 6.67
CA CYS A 86 1.09 11.79 5.99
C CYS A 86 0.57 10.43 6.45
N ALA A 87 1.46 9.45 6.65
CA ALA A 87 1.04 8.15 7.18
C ALA A 87 0.39 8.28 8.56
N THR A 88 0.97 9.07 9.46
CA THR A 88 0.35 9.27 10.79
C THR A 88 -1.03 9.93 10.67
N SER A 89 -1.18 10.97 9.86
CA SER A 89 -2.48 11.62 9.69
C SER A 89 -3.51 10.73 9.03
N THR A 90 -3.10 9.91 8.06
CA THR A 90 -3.99 8.97 7.36
C THR A 90 -4.34 7.80 8.26
N THR A 91 -3.42 7.30 9.08
CA THR A 91 -3.69 6.31 10.14
C THR A 91 -4.77 6.83 11.09
N GLU A 92 -4.58 8.02 11.65
CA GLU A 92 -5.56 8.61 12.57
C GLU A 92 -6.93 8.85 11.90
N ALA A 93 -6.94 9.26 10.62
CA ALA A 93 -8.17 9.44 9.86
C ALA A 93 -8.91 8.10 9.64
N ILE A 94 -8.19 7.03 9.31
CA ILE A 94 -8.75 5.69 9.15
C ILE A 94 -9.22 5.14 10.51
N GLU A 95 -8.46 5.31 11.59
CA GLU A 95 -8.84 4.88 12.94
C GLU A 95 -10.09 5.60 13.48
N ALA A 96 -10.38 6.80 13.00
CA ALA A 96 -11.60 7.53 13.37
C ALA A 96 -12.88 6.92 12.77
N VAL A 97 -12.75 6.12 11.70
CA VAL A 97 -13.87 5.48 11.00
C VAL A 97 -14.56 4.46 11.90
N PRO A 98 -15.91 4.49 12.02
CA PRO A 98 -16.64 3.48 12.78
C PRO A 98 -16.37 2.06 12.28
N GLY A 99 -16.08 1.14 13.21
CA GLY A 99 -15.79 -0.25 12.91
C GLY A 99 -14.30 -0.56 12.66
N VAL A 100 -13.43 0.45 12.57
CA VAL A 100 -11.98 0.23 12.50
C VAL A 100 -11.40 -0.06 13.89
N LEU A 101 -10.60 -1.11 13.99
CA LEU A 101 -9.91 -1.56 15.20
C LEU A 101 -8.48 -1.04 15.28
N GLY A 102 -7.84 -0.87 14.12
CA GLY A 102 -6.51 -0.28 14.00
C GLY A 102 -6.13 -0.12 12.54
N ALA A 103 -5.23 0.81 12.26
CA ALA A 103 -4.69 0.99 10.92
C ALA A 103 -3.18 1.22 10.97
N ASP A 104 -2.45 0.55 10.09
CA ASP A 104 -1.03 0.80 9.86
C ASP A 104 -0.85 1.30 8.43
N VAL A 105 -0.45 2.56 8.28
CA VAL A 105 -0.24 3.18 6.95
C VAL A 105 1.24 3.15 6.61
N ASN A 106 1.54 2.61 5.44
CA ASN A 106 2.89 2.41 4.97
C ASN A 106 3.20 3.28 3.75
N VAL A 107 4.05 4.28 3.93
CA VAL A 107 4.50 5.18 2.85
C VAL A 107 5.50 4.54 1.89
N ALA A 108 6.13 3.43 2.28
CA ALA A 108 7.07 2.73 1.42
C ALA A 108 6.34 1.82 0.43
N THR A 109 5.22 1.22 0.85
CA THR A 109 4.43 0.30 0.01
C THR A 109 3.17 0.95 -0.58
N ASP A 110 2.91 2.23 -0.27
CA ASP A 110 1.72 2.97 -0.69
C ASP A 110 0.42 2.22 -0.33
N GLU A 111 0.38 1.65 0.87
CA GLU A 111 -0.71 0.79 1.34
C GLU A 111 -1.02 1.06 2.81
N ALA A 112 -2.28 0.90 3.19
CA ALA A 112 -2.74 0.86 4.56
C ALA A 112 -3.30 -0.52 4.89
N THR A 113 -2.77 -1.15 5.93
CA THR A 113 -3.34 -2.37 6.51
C THR A 113 -4.34 -1.96 7.58
N VAL A 114 -5.61 -2.26 7.36
CA VAL A 114 -6.71 -1.87 8.25
C VAL A 114 -7.33 -3.12 8.86
N ILE A 115 -7.38 -3.16 10.19
CA ILE A 115 -8.05 -4.20 10.95
C ILE A 115 -9.44 -3.68 11.27
N VAL A 116 -10.47 -4.41 10.87
CA VAL A 116 -11.85 -3.98 10.96
C VAL A 116 -12.74 -5.01 11.65
N ASN A 117 -13.81 -4.52 12.27
CA ASN A 117 -14.95 -5.33 12.66
C ASN A 117 -15.80 -5.63 11.41
N PRO A 118 -15.89 -6.89 10.96
CA PRO A 118 -16.62 -7.24 9.74
C PRO A 118 -18.11 -6.89 9.77
N ASN A 119 -18.71 -6.74 10.96
CA ASN A 119 -20.14 -6.45 11.09
C ASN A 119 -20.49 -4.96 10.97
N ASP A 120 -19.57 -4.06 11.31
CA ASP A 120 -19.86 -2.62 11.42
C ASP A 120 -19.01 -1.75 10.49
N ALA A 121 -17.86 -2.25 10.00
CA ALA A 121 -16.95 -1.46 9.20
C ALA A 121 -17.42 -1.36 7.75
N SER A 122 -17.37 -0.14 7.20
CA SER A 122 -17.61 0.12 5.79
C SER A 122 -16.30 0.47 5.10
N MET A 123 -15.86 -0.36 4.15
CA MET A 123 -14.68 -0.05 3.32
C MET A 123 -14.85 1.25 2.52
N ALA A 124 -16.08 1.59 2.11
CA ALA A 124 -16.36 2.87 1.49
C ALA A 124 -16.04 4.05 2.42
N ALA A 125 -16.38 3.94 3.70
CA ALA A 125 -16.04 4.97 4.69
C ALA A 125 -14.53 5.05 4.97
N VAL A 126 -13.81 3.93 4.86
CA VAL A 126 -12.34 3.91 4.92
C VAL A 126 -11.74 4.67 3.72
N TYR A 127 -12.23 4.44 2.50
CA TYR A 127 -11.80 5.18 1.32
C TYR A 127 -12.10 6.67 1.43
N ASP A 128 -13.31 7.04 1.86
CA ASP A 128 -13.69 8.44 2.05
C ASP A 128 -12.83 9.14 3.12
N ALA A 129 -12.39 8.41 4.16
CA ALA A 129 -11.46 8.92 5.17
C ALA A 129 -10.05 9.17 4.60
N VAL A 130 -9.58 8.31 3.69
CA VAL A 130 -8.32 8.50 2.96
C VAL A 130 -8.39 9.74 2.06
N GLU A 131 -9.52 9.94 1.36
CA GLU A 131 -9.76 11.15 0.55
C GLU A 131 -9.85 12.42 1.39
N ALA A 132 -10.51 12.36 2.55
CA ALA A 132 -10.57 13.48 3.48
C ALA A 132 -9.20 13.84 4.06
N ALA A 133 -8.30 12.85 4.21
CA ALA A 133 -6.91 13.08 4.57
C ALA A 133 -6.09 13.71 3.42
N GLY A 134 -6.64 13.75 2.20
CA GLY A 134 -6.05 14.38 1.03
C GLY A 134 -5.31 13.44 0.07
N TYR A 135 -5.54 12.13 0.20
CA TYR A 135 -4.91 11.11 -0.63
C TYR A 135 -5.93 10.37 -1.50
N GLU A 136 -5.46 9.71 -2.55
CA GLU A 136 -6.35 9.02 -3.48
C GLU A 136 -6.30 7.50 -3.19
N PRO A 137 -7.37 6.91 -2.61
CA PRO A 137 -7.41 5.49 -2.33
C PRO A 137 -7.56 4.69 -3.62
N ASP A 138 -6.82 3.58 -3.71
CA ASP A 138 -7.02 2.57 -4.75
C ASP A 138 -8.31 1.81 -4.44
N ARG A 139 -9.38 2.17 -5.14
CA ARG A 139 -10.68 1.52 -5.02
C ARG A 139 -10.64 0.30 -5.94
N PRO A 140 -10.83 -0.93 -5.43
CA PRO A 140 -10.99 -2.09 -6.29
C PRO A 140 -12.23 -1.83 -7.17
N GLU A 141 -12.01 -1.56 -8.46
CA GLU A 141 -13.10 -1.34 -9.40
C GLU A 141 -13.92 -2.63 -9.48
N ALA A 142 -15.21 -2.54 -9.14
CA ALA A 142 -16.12 -3.69 -9.11
C ALA A 142 -16.47 -4.24 -10.51
N ASN A 143 -15.76 -3.86 -11.57
CA ASN A 143 -15.91 -4.42 -12.91
C ASN A 143 -14.81 -3.87 -13.85
N THR A 144 -13.77 -4.66 -14.11
CA THR A 144 -13.11 -4.70 -15.42
C THR A 144 -12.37 -6.01 -15.65
N ASP A 145 -12.40 -6.43 -16.91
CA ASP A 145 -12.03 -7.73 -17.44
C ASP A 145 -10.53 -8.10 -17.30
N THR A 146 -10.29 -9.38 -16.97
CA THR A 146 -9.19 -10.27 -17.44
C THR A 146 -7.81 -9.65 -17.72
N THR A 147 -7.27 -8.87 -16.79
CA THR A 147 -5.82 -8.84 -16.53
C THR A 147 -5.63 -8.72 -15.02
N GLY A 148 -4.77 -9.55 -14.42
CA GLY A 148 -4.67 -9.62 -12.96
C GLY A 148 -4.41 -8.25 -12.28
N PRO A 149 -4.80 -8.06 -11.01
CA PRO A 149 -4.65 -6.80 -10.25
C PRO A 149 -3.23 -6.19 -10.27
N ALA A 150 -2.22 -7.02 -10.49
CA ALA A 150 -0.81 -6.61 -10.57
C ALA A 150 -0.48 -5.78 -11.83
N ALA A 151 -1.06 -6.13 -12.99
CA ALA A 151 -0.72 -5.51 -14.27
C ALA A 151 -1.25 -4.07 -14.41
N ASP A 152 -2.39 -3.76 -13.78
CA ASP A 152 -2.96 -2.42 -13.81
C ASP A 152 -2.23 -1.46 -12.88
N ARG A 153 -1.78 -1.95 -11.71
CA ARG A 153 -0.92 -1.19 -10.79
C ARG A 153 0.43 -0.84 -11.44
N GLU A 154 1.01 -1.74 -12.22
CA GLU A 154 2.26 -1.48 -12.93
C GLU A 154 2.13 -0.34 -13.95
N ARG A 155 1.06 -0.38 -14.75
CA ARG A 155 0.75 0.68 -15.73
C ARG A 155 0.52 2.03 -15.04
N ALA A 156 -0.10 2.03 -13.85
CA ALA A 156 -0.30 3.25 -13.06
C ALA A 156 1.03 3.86 -12.61
N VAL A 157 1.92 3.05 -12.01
CA VAL A 157 3.26 3.51 -11.56
C VAL A 157 4.08 4.04 -12.73
N GLU A 158 4.07 3.37 -13.89
CA GLU A 158 4.84 3.83 -15.03
C GLU A 158 4.29 5.16 -15.62
N ARG A 159 2.96 5.31 -15.68
CA ARG A 159 2.32 6.57 -16.11
C ARG A 159 2.70 7.72 -15.19
N GLU A 160 2.73 7.49 -13.88
CA GLU A 160 3.12 8.50 -12.90
C GLU A 160 4.58 8.93 -13.11
N LEU A 161 5.50 7.96 -13.22
CA LEU A 161 6.92 8.23 -13.47
C LEU A 161 7.15 9.01 -14.77
N ARG A 162 6.46 8.67 -15.85
CA ARG A 162 6.53 9.40 -17.12
C ARG A 162 6.04 10.82 -16.97
N THR A 163 4.96 11.03 -16.21
CA THR A 163 4.39 12.36 -15.95
C THR A 163 5.33 13.22 -15.12
N LYS A 164 5.86 12.71 -13.99
CA LYS A 164 6.83 13.42 -13.16
C LYS A 164 8.11 13.71 -13.93
N ARG A 165 8.64 12.76 -14.70
CA ARG A 165 9.82 12.98 -15.57
C ARG A 165 9.59 14.10 -16.59
N ARG A 166 8.42 14.12 -17.23
CA ARG A 166 8.07 15.19 -18.19
C ARG A 166 8.09 16.55 -17.51
N TRP A 167 7.50 16.67 -16.32
CA TRP A 167 7.47 17.93 -15.57
C TRP A 167 8.83 18.34 -15.02
N VAL A 168 9.70 17.40 -14.65
CA VAL A 168 11.10 17.69 -14.32
C VAL A 168 11.82 18.34 -15.52
N ILE A 169 11.63 17.78 -16.72
CA ILE A 169 12.27 18.30 -17.94
C ILE A 169 11.69 19.67 -18.33
N VAL A 170 10.35 19.79 -18.37
CA VAL A 170 9.66 21.03 -18.72
C VAL A 170 9.94 22.13 -17.69
N GLY A 171 9.86 21.81 -16.40
CA GLY A 171 10.19 22.72 -15.30
C GLY A 171 11.65 23.16 -15.35
N GLY A 172 12.57 22.25 -15.69
CA GLY A 172 13.99 22.58 -15.87
C GLY A 172 14.22 23.52 -17.05
N LEU A 173 13.50 23.31 -18.14
CA LEU A 173 13.54 24.20 -19.30
C LEU A 173 12.95 25.59 -18.99
N LEU A 174 11.89 25.66 -18.20
CA LEU A 174 11.31 26.92 -17.71
C LEU A 174 12.22 27.63 -16.69
N THR A 175 13.00 26.88 -15.92
CA THR A 175 13.95 27.41 -14.92
C THR A 175 15.27 27.84 -15.56
N ALA A 176 15.67 27.24 -16.69
CA ALA A 176 16.96 27.50 -17.33
C ALA A 176 17.25 28.98 -17.64
N PRO A 177 16.30 29.83 -18.09
CA PRO A 177 16.54 31.25 -18.30
C PRO A 177 17.05 32.00 -17.05
N PHE A 178 16.62 31.57 -15.85
CA PHE A 178 17.07 32.17 -14.58
C PHE A 178 18.56 31.92 -14.29
N LEU A 179 19.22 30.97 -14.98
CA LEU A 179 20.67 30.79 -14.88
C LEU A 179 21.44 32.02 -15.39
N LEU A 180 20.87 32.77 -16.34
CA LEU A 180 21.49 34.00 -16.84
C LEU A 180 21.52 35.08 -15.76
N VAL A 181 20.43 35.20 -14.99
CA VAL A 181 20.29 36.11 -13.85
C VAL A 181 21.26 35.73 -12.73
N MET A 182 21.35 34.43 -12.41
CA MET A 182 22.34 33.93 -11.45
C MET A 182 23.78 34.21 -11.90
N ALA A 183 24.08 34.03 -13.19
CA ALA A 183 25.41 34.31 -13.74
C ALA A 183 25.75 35.81 -13.64
N GLU A 184 24.77 36.70 -13.85
CA GLU A 184 24.93 38.14 -13.66
C GLU A 184 25.28 38.47 -12.20
N MET A 185 24.51 37.96 -11.24
CA MET A 185 24.76 38.16 -9.82
C MET A 185 26.14 37.61 -9.39
N LEU A 186 26.53 36.45 -9.92
CA LEU A 186 27.79 35.79 -9.56
C LEU A 186 29.03 36.50 -10.14
N LEU A 187 28.96 36.92 -11.40
CA LEU A 187 30.09 37.54 -12.09
C LEU A 187 30.27 39.02 -11.71
N GLY A 188 29.29 39.61 -11.00
CA GLY A 188 29.29 41.02 -10.63
C GLY A 188 29.30 41.96 -11.85
N ALA A 189 29.04 41.41 -13.04
CA ALA A 189 28.98 42.12 -14.29
C ALA A 189 27.52 42.45 -14.54
N SER A 190 27.16 43.72 -14.54
CA SER A 190 25.82 44.14 -14.97
C SER A 190 25.70 43.81 -16.46
N LEU A 191 25.01 42.71 -16.78
CA LEU A 191 24.80 42.25 -18.15
C LEU A 191 23.87 43.21 -18.93
N PHE A 192 23.42 44.31 -18.29
CA PHE A 192 22.43 45.26 -18.80
C PHE A 192 21.25 44.48 -19.38
N LEU A 193 20.71 43.54 -18.61
CA LEU A 193 19.47 42.88 -18.99
C LEU A 193 18.39 43.96 -19.14
N PRO A 194 17.70 44.01 -20.29
CA PRO A 194 16.67 45.01 -20.51
C PRO A 194 15.55 44.88 -19.47
N ALA A 195 14.89 45.99 -19.11
CA ALA A 195 13.79 46.00 -18.14
C ALA A 195 12.57 45.12 -18.51
N TRP A 196 12.48 44.62 -19.75
CA TRP A 196 11.46 43.62 -20.12
C TRP A 196 11.77 42.22 -19.59
N VAL A 197 13.02 41.94 -19.20
CA VAL A 197 13.45 40.64 -18.65
C VAL A 197 12.75 40.37 -17.32
N ASP A 198 12.61 41.37 -16.45
CA ASP A 198 11.88 41.26 -15.18
C ASP A 198 10.42 40.79 -15.38
N TRP A 199 9.77 41.24 -16.44
CA TRP A 199 8.41 40.80 -16.80
C TRP A 199 8.38 39.36 -17.34
N VAL A 200 9.44 38.94 -18.04
CA VAL A 200 9.61 37.55 -18.50
C VAL A 200 9.87 36.63 -17.31
N GLU A 201 10.71 37.03 -16.36
CA GLU A 201 10.92 36.31 -15.11
C GLU A 201 9.62 36.13 -14.33
N PHE A 202 8.84 37.20 -14.17
CA PHE A 202 7.52 37.12 -13.56
C PHE A 202 6.60 36.13 -14.28
N GLY A 203 6.56 36.17 -15.62
CA GLY A 203 5.77 35.23 -16.42
C GLY A 203 6.20 33.77 -16.24
N LEU A 204 7.51 33.50 -16.26
CA LEU A 204 8.08 32.17 -16.08
C LEU A 204 7.87 31.65 -14.65
N ALA A 205 8.09 32.49 -13.63
CA ALA A 205 7.84 32.14 -12.23
C ALA A 205 6.35 31.85 -11.98
N THR A 206 5.45 32.63 -12.59
CA THR A 206 4.00 32.38 -12.53
C THR A 206 3.64 31.03 -13.18
N ALA A 207 4.23 30.71 -14.32
CA ALA A 207 4.03 29.41 -14.97
C ALA A 207 4.55 28.25 -14.11
N LEU A 208 5.71 28.40 -13.47
CA LEU A 208 6.28 27.41 -12.55
C LEU A 208 5.40 27.22 -11.30
N ILE A 209 4.91 28.29 -10.69
CA ILE A 209 3.98 28.20 -9.55
C ILE A 209 2.67 27.53 -9.96
N GLY A 210 2.10 27.92 -11.10
CA GLY A 210 0.84 27.35 -11.59
C GLY A 210 0.94 25.87 -11.99
N THR A 211 2.14 25.39 -12.32
CA THR A 211 2.39 24.01 -12.73
C THR A 211 2.99 23.19 -11.59
N LEU A 212 4.30 23.32 -11.33
CA LEU A 212 5.03 22.59 -10.28
C LEU A 212 4.56 23.04 -8.89
N GLY A 213 4.38 24.35 -8.68
CA GLY A 213 3.95 24.90 -7.38
C GLY A 213 2.54 24.48 -6.95
N ARG A 214 1.65 24.12 -7.89
CA ARG A 214 0.27 23.72 -7.59
C ARG A 214 0.22 22.52 -6.65
N HIS A 215 1.12 21.55 -6.83
CA HIS A 215 1.20 20.37 -5.96
C HIS A 215 1.45 20.78 -4.50
N PHE A 216 2.50 21.58 -4.27
CA PHE A 216 2.87 22.07 -2.94
C PHE A 216 1.81 22.98 -2.32
N LEU A 217 1.18 23.85 -3.12
CA LEU A 217 0.11 24.73 -2.64
C LEU A 217 -1.13 23.95 -2.20
N ALA A 218 -1.51 22.92 -2.97
CA ALA A 218 -2.63 22.05 -2.60
C ALA A 218 -2.31 21.24 -1.34
N GLY A 219 -1.12 20.63 -1.28
CA GLY A 219 -0.66 19.87 -0.10
C GLY A 219 -0.59 20.73 1.16
N ALA A 220 -0.08 21.95 1.05
CA ALA A 220 -0.04 22.92 2.15
C ALA A 220 -1.44 23.34 2.62
N TYR A 221 -2.38 23.54 1.70
CA TYR A 221 -3.76 23.88 2.05
C TYR A 221 -4.44 22.74 2.81
N THR A 222 -4.29 21.51 2.32
CA THR A 222 -4.81 20.31 3.00
C THR A 222 -4.19 20.16 4.39
N ALA A 223 -2.87 20.25 4.51
CA ALA A 223 -2.17 20.15 5.80
C ALA A 223 -2.67 21.22 6.79
N ALA A 224 -2.80 22.47 6.35
CA ALA A 224 -3.30 23.56 7.17
C ALA A 224 -4.76 23.36 7.59
N SER A 225 -5.63 22.87 6.69
CA SER A 225 -7.04 22.57 7.00
C SER A 225 -7.18 21.48 8.07
N ASN A 226 -6.20 20.58 8.13
CA ASN A 226 -6.10 19.51 9.13
C ASN A 226 -5.29 19.92 10.38
N GLY A 227 -4.98 21.21 10.54
CA GLY A 227 -4.29 21.74 11.72
C GLY A 227 -2.81 21.31 11.84
N ARG A 228 -2.16 20.98 10.73
CA ARG A 228 -0.79 20.45 10.68
C ARG A 228 0.09 21.23 9.72
N ALA A 229 1.41 21.04 9.85
CA ALA A 229 2.42 21.56 8.94
C ALA A 229 3.35 20.43 8.49
N ASN A 230 3.69 20.42 7.20
CA ASN A 230 4.53 19.40 6.57
C ASN A 230 5.54 20.04 5.59
N MET A 231 6.27 19.22 4.84
CA MET A 231 7.25 19.68 3.83
C MET A 231 6.60 20.60 2.79
N ASP A 232 5.41 20.25 2.29
CA ASP A 232 4.69 21.08 1.31
C ASP A 232 4.36 22.47 1.86
N THR A 233 4.02 22.54 3.15
CA THR A 233 3.73 23.81 3.85
C THR A 233 4.93 24.75 3.79
N LEU A 234 6.14 24.24 4.10
CA LEU A 234 7.37 25.03 4.06
C LEU A 234 7.65 25.57 2.64
N VAL A 235 7.52 24.70 1.64
CA VAL A 235 7.76 25.05 0.24
C VAL A 235 6.74 26.08 -0.23
N ALA A 236 5.46 25.86 0.05
CA ALA A 236 4.37 26.75 -0.32
C ALA A 236 4.56 28.14 0.29
N VAL A 237 4.86 28.23 1.59
CA VAL A 237 5.07 29.52 2.27
C VAL A 237 6.29 30.24 1.70
N GLY A 238 7.43 29.56 1.56
CA GLY A 238 8.66 30.17 1.06
C GLY A 238 8.53 30.67 -0.39
N THR A 239 8.00 29.82 -1.28
CA THR A 239 7.86 30.15 -2.71
C THR A 239 6.80 31.22 -2.95
N THR A 240 5.67 31.17 -2.23
CA THR A 240 4.62 32.20 -2.32
C THR A 240 5.11 33.53 -1.79
N THR A 241 5.82 33.54 -0.65
CA THR A 241 6.37 34.77 -0.06
C THR A 241 7.38 35.42 -1.00
N GLY A 242 8.33 34.64 -1.54
CA GLY A 242 9.31 35.14 -2.50
C GLY A 242 8.67 35.66 -3.79
N TYR A 243 7.65 34.97 -4.29
CA TYR A 243 6.92 35.39 -5.48
C TYR A 243 6.12 36.68 -5.28
N LEU A 244 5.33 36.78 -4.19
CA LEU A 244 4.54 37.96 -3.89
C LEU A 244 5.42 39.18 -3.61
N TYR A 245 6.53 38.99 -2.89
CA TYR A 245 7.51 40.06 -2.67
C TYR A 245 8.09 40.55 -4.01
N SER A 246 8.54 39.64 -4.88
CA SER A 246 9.11 39.99 -6.18
C SER A 246 8.08 40.68 -7.08
N ALA A 247 6.82 40.24 -7.04
CA ALA A 247 5.72 40.88 -7.75
C ALA A 247 5.44 42.30 -7.22
N ALA A 248 5.53 42.53 -5.90
CA ALA A 248 5.38 43.84 -5.30
C ALA A 248 6.52 44.81 -5.68
N VAL A 249 7.75 44.29 -5.77
CA VAL A 249 8.91 45.04 -6.28
C VAL A 249 8.72 45.41 -7.75
N LEU A 250 8.30 44.45 -8.59
CA LEU A 250 8.02 44.68 -10.01
C LEU A 250 6.91 45.72 -10.22
N ALA A 251 5.87 45.69 -9.36
CA ALA A 251 4.79 46.67 -9.36
C ALA A 251 5.18 48.05 -8.76
N SER A 252 6.46 48.25 -8.40
CA SER A 252 6.98 49.48 -7.78
C SER A 252 6.31 49.85 -6.45
N ILE A 253 5.74 48.87 -5.74
CA ILE A 253 5.12 49.05 -4.41
C ILE A 253 6.21 49.05 -3.33
N VAL A 254 7.26 48.24 -3.53
CA VAL A 254 8.38 48.05 -2.60
C VAL A 254 9.69 48.25 -3.37
N THR A 255 10.69 48.85 -2.74
CA THR A 255 12.05 48.96 -3.30
C THR A 255 12.91 47.78 -2.85
N GLY A 256 13.47 47.02 -3.79
CA GLY A 256 14.32 45.87 -3.49
C GLY A 256 14.76 45.13 -4.75
N GLY A 257 15.45 44.00 -4.58
CA GLY A 257 15.75 43.06 -5.66
C GLY A 257 14.60 42.09 -5.93
N LEU A 258 14.59 41.46 -7.10
CA LEU A 258 13.69 40.35 -7.42
C LEU A 258 14.26 39.04 -6.89
N TYR A 259 13.38 38.09 -6.59
CA TYR A 259 13.70 36.74 -6.11
C TYR A 259 12.95 35.66 -6.92
N PHE A 260 12.54 35.97 -8.16
CA PHE A 260 11.85 35.00 -9.02
C PHE A 260 12.73 33.80 -9.35
N GLU A 261 14.03 34.00 -9.47
CA GLU A 261 15.05 32.97 -9.65
C GLU A 261 15.11 32.01 -8.46
N ALA A 262 15.11 32.53 -7.23
CA ALA A 262 15.12 31.70 -6.03
C ALA A 262 13.87 30.82 -5.96
N VAL A 263 12.69 31.39 -6.24
CA VAL A 263 11.42 30.65 -6.29
C VAL A 263 11.46 29.55 -7.37
N ALA A 264 11.93 29.87 -8.57
CA ALA A 264 12.01 28.93 -9.68
C ALA A 264 12.93 27.74 -9.37
N PHE A 265 14.15 28.00 -8.87
CA PHE A 265 15.10 26.94 -8.53
C PHE A 265 14.62 26.08 -7.37
N VAL A 266 14.06 26.68 -6.31
CA VAL A 266 13.53 25.92 -5.16
C VAL A 266 12.43 24.97 -5.63
N LEU A 267 11.45 25.46 -6.40
CA LEU A 267 10.38 24.61 -6.93
C LEU A 267 10.92 23.48 -7.81
N TRP A 268 11.84 23.79 -8.72
CA TRP A 268 12.37 22.79 -9.63
C TRP A 268 13.22 21.72 -8.91
N PHE A 269 14.13 22.12 -8.01
CA PHE A 269 14.97 21.16 -7.27
C PHE A 269 14.16 20.25 -6.36
N ILE A 270 13.14 20.78 -5.68
CA ILE A 270 12.28 19.97 -4.81
C ILE A 270 11.48 18.97 -5.65
N TYR A 271 10.92 19.42 -6.78
CA TYR A 271 10.20 18.54 -7.70
C TYR A 271 11.11 17.46 -8.34
N VAL A 272 12.38 17.79 -8.60
CA VAL A 272 13.41 16.80 -9.00
C VAL A 272 13.63 15.78 -7.89
N GLY A 273 13.71 16.23 -6.63
CA GLY A 273 13.83 15.35 -5.46
C GLY A 273 12.66 14.35 -5.38
N GLU A 274 11.43 14.85 -5.53
CA GLU A 274 10.22 14.01 -5.52
C GLU A 274 10.22 12.98 -6.66
N TYR A 275 10.65 13.37 -7.86
CA TYR A 275 10.83 12.43 -8.97
C TYR A 275 11.87 11.34 -8.66
N LEU A 276 12.99 11.71 -8.03
CA LEU A 276 14.02 10.74 -7.64
C LEU A 276 13.52 9.79 -6.55
N GLU A 277 12.68 10.27 -5.63
CA GLU A 277 12.03 9.46 -4.60
C GLU A 277 11.13 8.40 -5.23
N VAL A 278 10.15 8.83 -6.05
CA VAL A 278 9.20 7.91 -6.71
C VAL A 278 9.95 6.91 -7.59
N ARG A 279 10.98 7.35 -8.32
CA ARG A 279 11.84 6.46 -9.13
C ARG A 279 12.57 5.43 -8.28
N SER A 280 13.01 5.79 -7.08
CA SER A 280 13.72 4.88 -6.19
C SER A 280 12.78 3.86 -5.58
N LYS A 281 11.57 4.29 -5.16
CA LYS A 281 10.50 3.39 -4.67
C LYS A 281 10.05 2.39 -5.74
N ALA A 282 9.85 2.86 -6.98
CA ALA A 282 9.47 2.01 -8.09
C ALA A 282 10.49 0.88 -8.35
N ARG A 283 11.79 1.22 -8.40
CA ARG A 283 12.85 0.21 -8.58
C ARG A 283 12.94 -0.79 -7.44
N ALA A 284 12.72 -0.35 -6.20
CA ALA A 284 12.74 -1.25 -5.05
C ALA A 284 11.55 -2.23 -5.11
N SER A 285 10.40 -1.76 -5.60
CA SER A 285 9.21 -2.58 -5.81
C SER A 285 9.39 -3.60 -6.94
N ASP A 286 10.13 -3.26 -7.99
CA ASP A 286 10.38 -4.16 -9.14
C ASP A 286 11.05 -5.48 -8.73
N ALA A 287 11.97 -5.45 -7.75
CA ALA A 287 12.65 -6.67 -7.28
C ALA A 287 11.70 -7.64 -6.54
N LEU A 288 10.67 -7.13 -5.86
CA LEU A 288 9.63 -7.97 -5.27
C LEU A 288 8.66 -8.49 -6.33
N ARG A 289 8.45 -7.74 -7.42
CA ARG A 289 7.58 -8.14 -8.54
C ARG A 289 8.18 -9.28 -9.35
N GLU A 290 9.49 -9.28 -9.57
CA GLU A 290 10.19 -10.39 -10.25
C GLU A 290 9.94 -11.74 -9.54
N LEU A 291 9.72 -11.74 -8.22
CA LEU A 291 9.33 -12.94 -7.47
C LEU A 291 7.87 -13.37 -7.68
N LEU A 292 6.97 -12.42 -7.99
CA LEU A 292 5.55 -12.68 -8.26
C LEU A 292 5.31 -13.16 -9.70
N GLU A 293 6.13 -12.71 -10.66
CA GLU A 293 6.13 -13.21 -12.05
C GLU A 293 6.60 -14.67 -12.16
N LEU A 294 7.12 -15.24 -11.06
CA LEU A 294 7.46 -16.66 -10.96
C LEU A 294 6.24 -17.54 -10.68
N GLN A 295 5.01 -17.03 -10.69
CA GLN A 295 3.81 -17.83 -10.53
C GLN A 295 3.26 -18.30 -11.89
N ALA A 296 2.55 -19.43 -11.89
CA ALA A 296 1.83 -19.87 -13.08
C ALA A 296 0.46 -19.16 -13.12
N GLU A 297 0.07 -18.61 -14.27
CA GLU A 297 -1.24 -17.97 -14.45
C GLU A 297 -2.37 -19.01 -14.63
N GLU A 298 -2.03 -20.17 -15.20
CA GLU A 298 -2.96 -21.25 -15.50
C GLU A 298 -2.47 -22.58 -14.92
N ALA A 299 -3.42 -23.43 -14.54
CA ALA A 299 -3.19 -24.79 -14.09
C ALA A 299 -4.01 -25.77 -14.94
N THR A 300 -3.43 -26.95 -15.24
CA THR A 300 -4.17 -28.06 -15.87
C THR A 300 -4.61 -29.03 -14.77
N VAL A 301 -5.88 -28.95 -14.39
CA VAL A 301 -6.51 -29.89 -13.43
C VAL A 301 -6.87 -31.17 -14.17
N VAL A 302 -6.61 -32.32 -13.54
CA VAL A 302 -7.01 -33.64 -14.03
C VAL A 302 -7.92 -34.32 -13.05
N GLU A 303 -8.96 -34.99 -13.57
CA GLU A 303 -9.76 -35.90 -12.75
C GLU A 303 -8.89 -37.10 -12.33
N TRP A 304 -8.79 -37.32 -11.01
CA TRP A 304 -7.94 -38.36 -10.42
C TRP A 304 -8.79 -39.33 -9.59
N GLU A 305 -8.94 -40.56 -10.08
CA GLU A 305 -9.75 -41.57 -9.40
C GLU A 305 -8.95 -42.22 -8.25
N THR A 306 -9.28 -41.84 -7.01
CA THR A 306 -8.68 -42.36 -5.77
C THR A 306 -9.37 -43.62 -5.23
N ASP A 307 -10.48 -44.06 -5.83
CA ASP A 307 -11.30 -45.15 -5.30
C ASP A 307 -10.72 -46.54 -5.60
N THR A 308 -9.83 -46.97 -4.70
CA THR A 308 -9.24 -48.31 -4.66
C THR A 308 -10.27 -49.45 -4.56
N ALA A 309 -11.55 -49.17 -4.28
CA ALA A 309 -12.61 -50.19 -4.26
C ALA A 309 -13.11 -50.59 -5.67
N LYS A 310 -12.89 -49.76 -6.70
CA LYS A 310 -13.21 -50.07 -8.11
C LYS A 310 -11.98 -50.35 -8.96
N ALA A 311 -10.80 -49.92 -8.52
CA ALA A 311 -9.54 -50.16 -9.21
C ALA A 311 -8.98 -51.56 -8.89
N GLY A 312 -9.42 -52.57 -9.64
CA GLY A 312 -8.74 -53.85 -9.66
C GLY A 312 -7.32 -53.70 -10.21
N THR A 313 -6.30 -53.63 -9.34
CA THR A 313 -4.86 -53.77 -9.69
C THR A 313 -4.35 -52.90 -10.84
N GLN A 314 -4.96 -51.75 -11.11
CA GLN A 314 -4.48 -50.79 -12.10
C GLN A 314 -4.06 -49.49 -11.40
N THR A 315 -2.85 -49.05 -11.69
CA THR A 315 -2.31 -47.73 -11.37
C THR A 315 -3.35 -46.67 -11.69
N PRO A 316 -3.61 -45.69 -10.80
CA PRO A 316 -4.57 -44.62 -11.07
C PRO A 316 -4.26 -43.98 -12.43
N ALA A 317 -5.25 -44.03 -13.32
CA ALA A 317 -5.13 -43.48 -14.66
C ALA A 317 -5.69 -42.05 -14.66
N PRO A 318 -5.01 -41.09 -15.30
CA PRO A 318 -5.51 -39.73 -15.41
C PRO A 318 -6.79 -39.71 -16.26
N GLY A 319 -7.83 -39.01 -15.75
CA GLY A 319 -9.09 -38.75 -16.45
C GLY A 319 -9.02 -37.52 -17.36
N ASP A 320 -10.14 -36.82 -17.51
CA ASP A 320 -10.22 -35.64 -18.37
C ASP A 320 -9.38 -34.46 -17.84
N GLU A 321 -8.79 -33.69 -18.77
CA GLU A 321 -7.94 -32.53 -18.51
C GLU A 321 -8.73 -31.22 -18.72
N GLN A 322 -8.69 -30.32 -17.73
CA GLN A 322 -9.27 -28.99 -17.83
C GLN A 322 -8.22 -27.92 -17.47
N VAL A 323 -8.08 -26.90 -18.33
CA VAL A 323 -7.27 -25.73 -18.02
C VAL A 323 -8.13 -24.71 -17.28
N VAL A 324 -7.65 -24.27 -16.13
CA VAL A 324 -8.30 -23.28 -15.25
C VAL A 324 -7.29 -22.22 -14.83
N PRO A 325 -7.73 -20.99 -14.50
CA PRO A 325 -6.89 -20.01 -13.82
C PRO A 325 -6.37 -20.59 -12.50
N VAL A 326 -5.14 -20.23 -12.10
CA VAL A 326 -4.53 -20.76 -10.86
C VAL A 326 -5.37 -20.42 -9.62
N GLU A 327 -6.12 -19.32 -9.64
CA GLU A 327 -7.00 -18.88 -8.57
C GLU A 327 -8.23 -19.77 -8.38
N ALA A 328 -8.57 -20.58 -9.39
CA ALA A 328 -9.68 -21.53 -9.33
C ALA A 328 -9.26 -22.90 -8.78
N VAL A 329 -7.96 -23.11 -8.51
CA VAL A 329 -7.44 -24.36 -7.97
C VAL A 329 -7.76 -24.46 -6.48
N THR A 330 -8.28 -25.61 -6.07
CA THR A 330 -8.61 -25.93 -4.68
C THR A 330 -7.70 -26.99 -4.10
N VAL A 331 -7.56 -27.01 -2.77
CA VAL A 331 -6.79 -28.06 -2.08
C VAL A 331 -7.41 -29.42 -2.37
N GLY A 332 -6.58 -30.37 -2.79
CA GLY A 332 -6.99 -31.72 -3.23
C GLY A 332 -7.13 -31.87 -4.75
N ASP A 333 -7.10 -30.79 -5.53
CA ASP A 333 -7.07 -30.89 -6.99
C ASP A 333 -5.74 -31.51 -7.45
N VAL A 334 -5.79 -32.41 -8.43
CA VAL A 334 -4.59 -32.99 -9.03
C VAL A 334 -4.23 -32.23 -10.29
N LEU A 335 -3.01 -31.69 -10.30
CA LEU A 335 -2.48 -30.83 -11.35
C LEU A 335 -1.51 -31.62 -12.22
N LYS A 336 -1.73 -31.61 -13.53
CA LYS A 336 -0.81 -32.18 -14.50
C LYS A 336 0.23 -31.14 -14.92
N VAL A 337 1.48 -31.35 -14.52
CA VAL A 337 2.60 -30.49 -14.87
C VAL A 337 3.44 -31.16 -15.95
N ARG A 338 3.53 -30.52 -17.12
CA ARG A 338 4.32 -31.02 -18.27
C ARG A 338 5.80 -30.62 -18.11
N PRO A 339 6.75 -31.30 -18.78
CA PRO A 339 8.15 -30.88 -18.85
C PRO A 339 8.29 -29.45 -19.38
N GLY A 340 9.16 -28.66 -18.77
CA GLY A 340 9.32 -27.22 -18.96
C GLY A 340 8.19 -26.36 -18.35
N GLY A 341 7.16 -27.00 -17.80
CA GLY A 341 6.03 -26.33 -17.15
C GLY A 341 6.37 -25.92 -15.71
N ARG A 342 5.78 -24.81 -15.29
CA ARG A 342 5.88 -24.34 -13.92
C ARG A 342 4.85 -25.05 -13.04
N ILE A 343 5.24 -25.42 -11.83
CA ILE A 343 4.32 -26.01 -10.84
C ILE A 343 3.39 -24.89 -10.32
N PRO A 344 2.05 -24.98 -10.46
CA PRO A 344 1.17 -23.86 -10.15
C PRO A 344 1.04 -23.55 -8.65
N THR A 345 0.95 -24.59 -7.82
CA THR A 345 0.72 -24.48 -6.37
C THR A 345 1.64 -25.43 -5.61
N ASP A 346 1.74 -25.27 -4.29
CA ASP A 346 2.43 -26.26 -3.47
C ASP A 346 1.60 -27.55 -3.44
N GLY A 347 2.29 -28.70 -3.38
CA GLY A 347 1.61 -29.97 -3.44
C GLY A 347 2.49 -31.18 -3.18
N THR A 348 1.87 -32.34 -3.27
CA THR A 348 2.55 -33.64 -3.18
C THR A 348 2.42 -34.39 -4.49
N VAL A 349 3.51 -34.97 -4.99
CA VAL A 349 3.48 -35.77 -6.20
C VAL A 349 2.68 -37.05 -5.94
N VAL A 350 1.63 -37.28 -6.73
CA VAL A 350 0.80 -38.50 -6.68
C VAL A 350 1.10 -39.45 -7.84
N GLY A 351 1.76 -38.96 -8.89
CA GLY A 351 2.13 -39.77 -10.04
C GLY A 351 3.21 -39.14 -10.91
N GLY A 352 3.95 -39.98 -11.63
CA GLY A 352 5.08 -39.58 -12.47
C GLY A 352 6.41 -39.53 -11.72
N GLN A 353 7.47 -39.21 -12.45
CA GLN A 353 8.81 -39.01 -11.92
C GLN A 353 9.53 -37.98 -12.79
N SER A 354 10.15 -36.98 -12.17
CA SER A 354 10.85 -35.90 -12.87
C SER A 354 11.83 -35.18 -11.95
N GLY A 355 12.84 -34.54 -12.53
CA GLY A 355 13.64 -33.53 -11.84
C GLY A 355 12.89 -32.19 -11.81
N VAL A 356 12.92 -31.54 -10.65
CA VAL A 356 12.34 -30.21 -10.44
C VAL A 356 13.46 -29.23 -10.12
N ASP A 357 13.54 -28.15 -10.89
CA ASP A 357 14.43 -27.03 -10.63
C ASP A 357 13.82 -26.11 -9.56
N GLU A 358 14.40 -26.19 -8.36
CA GLU A 358 14.02 -25.38 -7.20
C GLU A 358 14.97 -24.18 -6.99
N SER A 359 15.88 -23.90 -7.94
CA SER A 359 16.94 -22.89 -7.80
C SER A 359 16.41 -21.49 -7.48
N MET A 360 15.22 -21.15 -7.95
CA MET A 360 14.58 -19.86 -7.67
C MET A 360 14.14 -19.68 -6.22
N VAL A 361 13.91 -20.78 -5.48
CA VAL A 361 13.46 -20.73 -4.09
C VAL A 361 14.61 -21.11 -3.14
N THR A 362 15.35 -22.16 -3.45
CA THR A 362 16.41 -22.69 -2.57
C THR A 362 17.79 -22.11 -2.89
N GLY A 363 17.99 -21.58 -4.10
CA GLY A 363 19.29 -21.12 -4.58
C GLY A 363 20.20 -22.25 -5.10
N GLU A 364 19.80 -23.51 -4.98
CA GLU A 364 20.58 -24.67 -5.41
C GLU A 364 20.37 -24.92 -6.90
N SER A 365 21.46 -25.00 -7.68
CA SER A 365 21.39 -25.11 -9.15
C SER A 365 21.16 -26.54 -9.67
N VAL A 366 21.12 -27.54 -8.79
CA VAL A 366 20.95 -28.94 -9.17
C VAL A 366 19.48 -29.31 -9.02
N PRO A 367 18.80 -29.76 -10.10
CA PRO A 367 17.42 -30.22 -10.02
C PRO A 367 17.27 -31.38 -9.03
N VAL A 368 16.18 -31.35 -8.26
CA VAL A 368 15.87 -32.37 -7.25
C VAL A 368 14.93 -33.40 -7.88
N ASP A 369 15.30 -34.68 -7.82
CA ASP A 369 14.44 -35.76 -8.29
C ASP A 369 13.19 -35.88 -7.40
N LYS A 370 12.02 -35.91 -8.02
CA LYS A 370 10.72 -36.07 -7.37
C LYS A 370 10.02 -37.34 -7.83
N THR A 371 9.49 -38.08 -6.87
CA THR A 371 8.74 -39.33 -7.01
C THR A 371 7.43 -39.25 -6.22
N PRO A 372 6.48 -40.19 -6.41
CA PRO A 372 5.21 -40.15 -5.68
C PRO A 372 5.42 -40.19 -4.16
N GLY A 373 4.81 -39.22 -3.47
CA GLY A 373 4.97 -38.96 -2.03
C GLY A 373 5.88 -37.77 -1.70
N ASP A 374 6.67 -37.27 -2.66
CA ASP A 374 7.55 -36.12 -2.45
C ASP A 374 6.79 -34.79 -2.57
N GLU A 375 7.19 -33.80 -1.77
CA GLU A 375 6.65 -32.45 -1.82
C GLU A 375 7.27 -31.63 -2.96
N VAL A 376 6.47 -30.77 -3.58
CA VAL A 376 6.89 -29.80 -4.59
C VAL A 376 6.37 -28.41 -4.25
N LEU A 377 7.17 -27.41 -4.60
CA LEU A 377 6.85 -26.01 -4.33
C LEU A 377 6.27 -25.35 -5.58
N GLY A 378 5.22 -24.57 -5.41
CA GLY A 378 4.67 -23.70 -6.44
C GLY A 378 5.75 -22.73 -6.95
N GLY A 379 5.70 -22.42 -8.24
CA GLY A 379 6.66 -21.56 -8.92
C GLY A 379 7.96 -22.24 -9.35
N THR A 380 8.23 -23.48 -8.93
CA THR A 380 9.39 -24.25 -9.43
C THR A 380 9.14 -24.81 -10.84
N ILE A 381 10.21 -25.21 -11.55
CA ILE A 381 10.11 -25.66 -12.94
C ILE A 381 10.30 -27.17 -13.00
N ASN A 382 9.32 -27.85 -13.59
CA ASN A 382 9.42 -29.26 -13.90
C ASN A 382 10.27 -29.46 -15.17
N GLU A 383 11.33 -30.26 -15.14
CA GLU A 383 12.26 -30.37 -16.29
C GLU A 383 12.03 -31.59 -17.17
N GLY A 384 11.96 -32.80 -16.58
CA GLY A 384 12.14 -34.06 -17.31
C GLY A 384 10.84 -34.74 -17.74
N GLY A 385 10.12 -35.29 -16.77
CA GLY A 385 8.91 -36.11 -16.95
C GLY A 385 7.62 -35.35 -16.62
N VAL A 386 6.47 -35.95 -16.93
CA VAL A 386 5.18 -35.42 -16.48
C VAL A 386 5.00 -35.74 -15.00
N LEU A 387 4.61 -34.75 -14.22
CA LEU A 387 4.22 -34.90 -12.82
C LEU A 387 2.72 -34.70 -12.65
N TYR A 388 2.12 -35.47 -11.77
CA TYR A 388 0.78 -35.27 -11.23
C TYR A 388 0.93 -34.87 -9.78
N VAL A 389 0.47 -33.66 -9.45
CA VAL A 389 0.70 -33.01 -8.15
C VAL A 389 -0.65 -32.73 -7.52
N GLU A 390 -0.93 -33.32 -6.37
CA GLU A 390 -2.11 -32.98 -5.55
C GLU A 390 -1.83 -31.69 -4.79
N ALA A 391 -2.67 -30.67 -4.98
CA ALA A 391 -2.50 -29.37 -4.36
C ALA A 391 -2.72 -29.46 -2.83
N THR A 392 -1.72 -29.05 -2.06
CA THR A 392 -1.78 -29.02 -0.58
C THR A 392 -2.02 -27.63 -0.03
N SER A 393 -1.43 -26.61 -0.67
CA SER A 393 -1.61 -25.20 -0.34
C SER A 393 -1.81 -24.40 -1.63
N VAL A 394 -2.83 -23.53 -1.63
CA VAL A 394 -3.22 -22.71 -2.80
C VAL A 394 -3.31 -21.24 -2.42
N GLY A 395 -3.20 -20.34 -3.40
CA GLY A 395 -3.31 -18.90 -3.15
C GLY A 395 -2.29 -18.39 -2.12
N GLU A 396 -2.77 -17.66 -1.10
CA GLU A 396 -1.95 -17.01 -0.07
C GLU A 396 -1.17 -17.98 0.83
N ASP A 397 -1.62 -19.24 0.90
CA ASP A 397 -1.01 -20.25 1.76
C ASP A 397 0.26 -20.88 1.15
N THR A 398 0.55 -20.60 -0.12
CA THR A 398 1.75 -21.11 -0.81
C THR A 398 3.06 -20.55 -0.23
N ALA A 399 4.12 -21.32 -0.27
CA ALA A 399 5.44 -20.97 0.26
C ALA A 399 5.98 -19.68 -0.34
N ILE A 400 5.84 -19.48 -1.65
CA ILE A 400 6.25 -18.23 -2.33
C ILE A 400 5.43 -17.05 -1.80
N ARG A 401 4.10 -17.18 -1.65
CA ARG A 401 3.27 -16.10 -1.10
C ARG A 401 3.64 -15.76 0.33
N GLN A 402 3.94 -16.76 1.16
CA GLN A 402 4.44 -16.52 2.51
C GLN A 402 5.81 -15.84 2.52
N ILE A 403 6.73 -16.19 1.63
CA ILE A 403 8.03 -15.51 1.50
C ILE A 403 7.81 -14.05 1.09
N VAL A 404 7.03 -13.80 0.04
CA VAL A 404 6.73 -12.45 -0.44
C VAL A 404 6.08 -11.62 0.67
N GLN A 405 5.11 -12.19 1.39
CA GLN A 405 4.43 -11.51 2.49
C GLN A 405 5.38 -11.19 3.64
N ARG A 406 6.24 -12.13 4.06
CA ARG A 406 7.24 -11.88 5.11
C ARG A 406 8.27 -10.84 4.70
N VAL A 407 8.73 -10.84 3.44
CA VAL A 407 9.65 -9.82 2.93
C VAL A 407 8.95 -8.47 2.88
N LYS A 408 7.70 -8.42 2.42
CA LYS A 408 6.88 -7.21 2.41
C LYS A 408 6.70 -6.66 3.82
N GLU A 409 6.33 -7.50 4.79
CA GLU A 409 6.24 -7.14 6.21
C GLU A 409 7.58 -6.62 6.76
N ALA A 410 8.70 -7.24 6.40
CA ALA A 410 10.03 -6.79 6.83
C ALA A 410 10.40 -5.42 6.24
N GLN A 411 10.09 -5.17 4.97
CA GLN A 411 10.32 -3.88 4.30
C GLN A 411 9.34 -2.80 4.74
N SER A 412 8.14 -3.20 5.17
CA SER A 412 7.08 -2.31 5.63
C SER A 412 7.42 -1.63 6.98
N ARG A 413 8.36 -2.16 7.77
CA ARG A 413 8.73 -1.52 9.03
C ARG A 413 9.38 -0.16 8.78
N GLN A 414 8.67 0.90 9.16
CA GLN A 414 9.10 2.27 8.97
C GLN A 414 10.46 2.53 9.65
N PRO A 415 11.47 3.01 8.91
CA PRO A 415 12.78 3.30 9.48
C PRO A 415 12.69 4.42 10.53
N ASP A 416 13.29 4.20 11.70
CA ASP A 416 13.27 5.16 12.83
C ASP A 416 13.83 6.54 12.45
N VAL A 417 14.72 6.58 11.46
CA VAL A 417 15.34 7.81 10.94
C VAL A 417 14.31 8.74 10.28
N GLN A 418 13.28 8.19 9.63
CA GLN A 418 12.27 9.01 8.94
C GLN A 418 11.33 9.71 9.94
N ARG A 419 10.94 9.01 11.02
CA ARG A 419 10.15 9.59 12.12
C ARG A 419 10.85 10.79 12.79
N LEU A 420 12.18 10.78 12.81
CA LEU A 420 12.98 11.88 13.34
C LEU A 420 12.86 13.13 12.45
N VAL A 421 12.94 12.98 11.12
CA VAL A 421 12.86 14.10 10.16
C VAL A 421 11.49 14.79 10.22
N ASP A 422 10.41 14.01 10.31
CA ASP A 422 9.05 14.55 10.42
C ASP A 422 8.85 15.31 11.72
N ARG A 423 9.35 14.76 12.84
CA ARG A 423 9.29 15.42 14.13
C ARG A 423 10.02 16.75 14.09
N VAL A 424 11.21 16.82 13.49
CA VAL A 424 11.95 18.08 13.35
C VAL A 424 11.18 19.08 12.48
N SER A 425 10.62 18.63 11.36
CA SER A 425 9.85 19.49 10.43
C SER A 425 8.61 20.08 11.10
N ALA A 426 7.89 19.29 11.90
CA ALA A 426 6.69 19.75 12.62
C ALA A 426 6.95 20.90 13.60
N TYR A 427 8.17 21.01 14.15
CA TYR A 427 8.56 22.14 15.01
C TYR A 427 9.27 23.26 14.25
N PHE A 428 10.08 22.91 13.24
CA PHE A 428 10.85 23.89 12.46
C PHE A 428 9.96 24.79 11.62
N VAL A 429 8.96 24.22 10.92
CA VAL A 429 8.10 24.97 10.01
C VAL A 429 7.27 26.04 10.72
N PRO A 430 6.62 25.77 11.88
CA PRO A 430 5.91 26.82 12.61
C PRO A 430 6.81 27.86 13.30
N ALA A 431 8.08 27.54 13.53
CA ALA A 431 9.01 28.43 14.23
C ALA A 431 9.67 29.47 13.30
N VAL A 432 9.80 29.15 12.01
CA VAL A 432 10.26 30.05 10.94
C VAL A 432 9.10 30.89 10.45
#